data_AF-A0A3D3PAN0-F1
#
_entry.id   AF-A0A3D3PAN0-F1
#
_cell.length_a   1.000
_cell.length_b   1.000
_cell.length_c   1.000
_cell.angle_alpha   90.00
_cell.angle_beta   90.00
_cell.angle_gamma   90.00
#
_symmetry.space_group_name_H-M   'P 1'
#
loop_
_entity.id
_entity.type
_entity.pdbx_description
1 polymer ?
#
loop_
_entity_poly.entity_id
_entity_poly.type
_entity_poly.pdbx_seq_one_letter_code
_entity_poly.pdbx_strand_id
1 'polypeptide(L)'
;MAIADIGIIIGGILAPIATALYFIVKEVRKIQVKNRLRLNGNWTNEGDITSLETDFIRINLQVDKEDGQIIGLAHCDSLIPVTSQAIHGQLKFSSAIIHIGRVSHQQYVETLKARLTLKGKNLLWKVIRDNHEMKPHKTILFKSDFE
;
A
#
# COMPACT_ATOMS: atom_id res chain seq x y z
N MET A 1 -25.38 15.22 -48.39
CA MET A 1 -24.72 15.46 -47.08
C MET A 1 -23.76 14.32 -46.89
N ALA A 2 -22.48 14.63 -47.09
CA ALA A 2 -21.49 13.65 -47.54
C ALA A 2 -20.83 12.99 -46.32
N ILE A 3 -20.36 11.76 -46.49
CA ILE A 3 -19.63 10.96 -45.48
C ILE A 3 -18.50 11.77 -44.79
N ALA A 4 -17.95 12.77 -45.49
CA ALA A 4 -16.97 13.73 -44.97
C ALA A 4 -17.48 14.58 -43.79
N ASP A 5 -18.74 15.04 -43.82
CA ASP A 5 -19.33 15.87 -42.76
C ASP A 5 -19.47 15.07 -41.46
N ILE A 6 -19.82 13.78 -41.57
CA ILE A 6 -19.92 12.84 -40.45
C ILE A 6 -18.52 12.58 -39.85
N GLY A 7 -17.49 12.43 -40.69
CA GLY A 7 -16.10 12.25 -40.24
C GLY A 7 -15.56 13.43 -39.46
N ILE A 8 -15.87 14.67 -39.88
CA ILE A 8 -15.47 15.90 -39.18
C ILE A 8 -16.18 16.01 -37.82
N ILE A 9 -17.48 15.69 -37.75
CA ILE A 9 -18.24 15.70 -36.49
C ILE A 9 -17.71 14.65 -35.51
N ILE A 10 -17.47 13.42 -35.97
CA ILE A 10 -16.94 12.35 -35.13
C ILE A 10 -15.52 12.68 -34.65
N GLY A 11 -14.64 13.15 -35.54
CA GLY A 11 -13.28 13.58 -35.17
C GLY A 11 -13.27 14.75 -34.19
N GLY A 12 -14.16 15.73 -34.38
CA GLY A 12 -14.33 16.88 -33.51
C GLY A 12 -14.82 16.51 -32.10
N ILE A 13 -15.53 15.40 -31.93
CA ILE A 13 -15.99 14.89 -30.62
C ILE A 13 -14.93 13.98 -29.97
N LEU A 14 -14.30 13.10 -30.75
CA LEU A 14 -13.33 12.14 -30.22
C LEU A 14 -12.03 12.82 -29.75
N ALA A 15 -11.55 13.86 -30.44
CA ALA A 15 -10.30 14.53 -30.07
C ALA A 15 -10.35 15.20 -28.67
N PRO A 16 -11.40 15.98 -28.31
CA PRO A 16 -11.58 16.50 -26.96
C PRO A 16 -11.70 15.39 -25.90
N ILE A 17 -12.43 14.31 -26.19
CA ILE A 17 -12.60 13.18 -25.25
C ILE A 17 -11.25 12.50 -24.99
N ALA A 18 -10.49 12.19 -26.04
CA ALA A 18 -9.16 11.60 -25.92
C ALA A 18 -8.20 12.50 -25.13
N THR A 19 -8.26 13.81 -25.36
CA THR A 19 -7.47 14.81 -24.64
C THR A 19 -7.84 14.85 -23.16
N ALA A 20 -9.13 14.89 -22.84
CA ALA A 20 -9.62 14.89 -21.45
C ALA A 20 -9.19 13.60 -20.72
N LEU A 21 -9.35 12.44 -21.36
CA LEU A 21 -8.90 11.15 -20.82
C LEU A 21 -7.39 11.12 -20.57
N TYR A 22 -6.58 11.67 -21.48
CA TYR A 22 -5.13 11.76 -21.33
C TYR A 22 -4.75 12.56 -20.06
N PHE A 23 -5.37 13.73 -19.84
CA PHE A 23 -5.10 14.53 -18.65
C PHE A 23 -5.53 13.82 -17.35
N ILE A 24 -6.68 13.15 -17.36
CA ILE A 24 -7.16 12.36 -16.21
C ILE A 24 -6.15 11.25 -15.88
N VAL A 25 -5.72 10.46 -16.88
CA VAL A 25 -4.75 9.38 -16.69
C VAL A 25 -3.42 9.92 -16.17
N LYS A 26 -2.96 11.06 -16.70
CA LYS A 26 -1.72 11.71 -16.26
C LYS A 26 -1.79 12.14 -14.80
N GLU A 27 -2.89 12.76 -14.35
CA GLU A 27 -3.06 13.17 -12.95
C GLU A 27 -3.21 11.97 -12.01
N VAL A 28 -3.94 10.94 -12.42
CA VAL A 28 -4.04 9.69 -11.65
C VAL A 28 -2.67 9.06 -11.43
N ARG A 29 -1.85 8.97 -12.48
CA ARG A 29 -0.48 8.43 -12.37
C ARG A 29 0.39 9.26 -11.43
N LYS A 30 0.33 10.59 -11.49
CA LYS A 30 1.05 11.47 -10.55
C LYS A 30 0.66 11.20 -9.10
N ILE A 31 -0.63 11.06 -8.82
CA ILE A 31 -1.14 10.76 -7.47
C ILE A 31 -0.65 9.39 -7.00
N GLN A 32 -0.69 8.37 -7.87
CA GLN A 32 -0.19 7.03 -7.56
C GLN A 32 1.30 7.04 -7.22
N VAL A 33 2.14 7.66 -8.06
CA VAL A 33 3.59 7.79 -7.80
C VAL A 33 3.86 8.53 -6.49
N LYS A 34 3.12 9.61 -6.22
CA LYS A 34 3.23 10.35 -4.95
C LYS A 34 2.90 9.48 -3.74
N ASN A 35 1.88 8.64 -3.83
CA ASN A 35 1.51 7.74 -2.74
C ASN A 35 2.53 6.61 -2.55
N ARG A 36 3.06 6.05 -3.64
CA ARG A 36 4.14 5.04 -3.60
C ARG A 36 5.38 5.59 -2.88
N LEU A 37 5.83 6.77 -3.28
CA LEU A 37 6.94 7.47 -2.62
C LEU A 37 6.68 7.76 -1.14
N ARG A 38 5.44 8.07 -0.78
CA ARG A 38 5.06 8.32 0.62
C ARG A 38 5.09 7.07 1.47
N LEU A 39 4.65 5.94 0.92
CA LEU A 39 4.60 4.66 1.62
C LEU A 39 6.01 4.10 1.93
N ASN A 40 7.02 4.46 1.13
CA ASN A 40 8.41 4.04 1.36
C ASN A 40 8.95 4.50 2.71
N GLY A 41 9.62 3.60 3.41
CA GLY A 41 10.33 3.86 4.67
C GLY A 41 9.80 3.04 5.84
N ASN A 42 10.20 3.48 7.04
CA ASN A 42 9.92 2.83 8.30
C ASN A 42 8.63 3.36 8.93
N TRP A 43 7.82 2.46 9.47
CA TRP A 43 6.55 2.75 10.11
C TRP A 43 6.40 1.98 11.41
N THR A 44 5.83 2.61 12.42
CA THR A 44 5.53 1.97 13.70
C THR A 44 4.28 2.52 14.36
N ASN A 45 3.60 1.72 15.17
CA ASN A 45 2.53 2.20 16.05
C ASN A 45 3.07 2.71 17.40
N GLU A 46 4.38 2.78 17.60
CA GLU A 46 4.95 3.41 18.79
C GLU A 46 4.45 4.86 18.87
N GLY A 47 3.62 5.15 19.88
CA GLY A 47 2.90 6.43 20.02
C GLY A 47 1.41 6.42 19.64
N ASP A 48 0.84 5.29 19.20
CA ASP A 48 -0.60 5.16 18.99
C ASP A 48 -1.36 5.03 20.32
N ILE A 49 -1.78 6.17 20.87
CA ILE A 49 -2.61 6.24 22.08
C ILE A 49 -4.08 5.85 21.85
N THR A 50 -4.47 5.58 20.60
CA THR A 50 -5.87 5.26 20.26
C THR A 50 -6.15 3.76 20.24
N SER A 51 -5.11 2.94 20.21
CA SER A 51 -5.19 1.48 20.28
C SER A 51 -5.25 1.02 21.74
N LEU A 52 -6.16 0.09 22.03
CA LEU A 52 -6.18 -0.64 23.32
C LEU A 52 -5.17 -1.80 23.33
N GLU A 53 -4.67 -2.19 22.15
CA GLU A 53 -3.65 -3.24 21.99
C GLU A 53 -2.27 -2.60 22.16
N THR A 54 -1.47 -3.15 23.08
CA THR A 54 -0.17 -2.62 23.52
C THR A 54 1.02 -3.12 22.73
N ASP A 55 0.83 -4.13 21.87
CA ASP A 55 1.91 -4.71 21.09
C ASP A 55 2.42 -3.73 20.03
N PHE A 56 3.73 -3.71 19.84
CA PHE A 56 4.37 -2.86 18.84
C PHE A 56 4.57 -3.60 17.53
N ILE A 57 4.26 -2.90 16.43
CA ILE A 57 4.61 -3.29 15.07
C ILE A 57 5.62 -2.29 14.55
N ARG A 58 6.69 -2.80 13.95
CA ARG A 58 7.65 -2.03 13.17
C ARG A 58 7.73 -2.63 11.79
N ILE A 59 7.37 -1.87 10.76
CA ILE A 59 7.48 -2.31 9.36
C ILE A 59 8.42 -1.40 8.59
N ASN A 60 9.29 -2.00 7.78
CA ASN A 60 10.06 -1.33 6.73
C ASN A 60 9.42 -1.67 5.39
N LEU A 61 9.02 -0.66 4.62
CA LEU A 61 8.38 -0.83 3.32
C LEU A 61 9.22 -0.20 2.22
N GLN A 62 9.44 -0.96 1.16
CA GLN A 62 9.94 -0.49 -0.12
C GLN A 62 8.86 -0.73 -1.18
N VAL A 63 8.55 0.31 -1.93
CA VAL A 63 7.48 0.34 -2.91
C VAL A 63 8.07 0.79 -4.24
N ASP A 64 7.90 -0.07 -5.23
CA ASP A 64 8.27 0.21 -6.60
C ASP A 64 7.44 1.40 -7.13
N LYS A 65 8.12 2.34 -7.79
CA LYS A 65 7.50 3.58 -8.27
C LYS A 65 6.62 3.35 -9.49
N GLU A 66 6.89 2.33 -10.30
CA GLU A 66 6.26 2.02 -11.58
C GLU A 66 5.00 1.18 -11.41
N ASP A 67 5.10 0.05 -10.72
CA ASP A 67 4.01 -0.92 -10.59
C ASP A 67 3.32 -0.91 -9.21
N GLY A 68 3.93 -0.27 -8.21
CA GLY A 68 3.42 -0.21 -6.85
C GLY A 68 3.59 -1.50 -6.05
N GLN A 69 4.45 -2.42 -6.50
CA GLN A 69 4.82 -3.61 -5.73
C GLN A 69 5.43 -3.18 -4.40
N ILE A 70 4.97 -3.81 -3.33
CA ILE A 70 5.45 -3.60 -1.96
C ILE A 70 6.27 -4.80 -1.57
N ILE A 71 7.50 -4.56 -1.14
CA ILE A 71 8.37 -5.51 -0.45
C ILE A 71 8.81 -4.90 0.88
N GLY A 72 9.11 -5.72 1.86
CA GLY A 72 9.50 -5.19 3.16
C GLY A 72 9.70 -6.23 4.23
N LEU A 73 9.90 -5.73 5.45
CA LEU A 73 10.03 -6.55 6.65
C LEU A 73 9.10 -6.04 7.73
N ALA A 74 8.42 -6.96 8.41
CA ALA A 74 7.62 -6.69 9.60
C ALA A 74 8.28 -7.32 10.83
N HIS A 75 8.29 -6.57 11.92
CA HIS A 75 8.68 -6.99 13.25
C HIS A 75 7.51 -6.72 14.18
N CYS A 76 7.18 -7.70 15.02
CA CYS A 76 6.19 -7.56 16.07
C CYS A 76 6.78 -8.07 17.38
N ASP A 77 6.65 -7.25 18.42
CA ASP A 77 7.27 -7.50 19.72
C ASP A 77 6.41 -8.41 20.62
N SER A 78 5.44 -9.13 20.05
CA SER A 78 4.53 -10.00 20.81
C SER A 78 5.26 -11.25 21.31
N LEU A 79 5.92 -11.17 22.48
CA LEU A 79 6.38 -12.23 23.41
C LEU A 79 7.22 -13.42 22.85
N ILE A 80 7.39 -13.55 21.55
CA ILE A 80 8.10 -14.62 20.84
C ILE A 80 9.28 -13.97 20.12
N PRO A 81 10.48 -14.62 20.03
CA PRO A 81 11.67 -14.00 19.46
C PRO A 81 11.37 -13.35 18.11
N VAL A 82 11.69 -12.05 18.06
CA VAL A 82 11.55 -11.12 16.95
C VAL A 82 12.14 -11.76 15.69
N THR A 83 11.29 -12.44 14.92
CA THR A 83 11.68 -12.98 13.62
C THR A 83 11.12 -12.02 12.59
N SER A 84 12.02 -11.39 11.84
CA SER A 84 11.65 -10.53 10.71
C SER A 84 10.81 -11.34 9.73
N GLN A 85 9.57 -10.91 9.50
CA GLN A 85 8.68 -11.53 8.53
C GLN A 85 8.71 -10.73 7.23
N ALA A 86 8.80 -11.42 6.10
CA ALA A 86 8.78 -10.79 4.80
C ALA A 86 7.37 -10.25 4.50
N ILE A 87 7.30 -9.04 3.96
CA ILE A 87 6.08 -8.39 3.50
C ILE A 87 6.06 -8.40 1.98
N HIS A 88 4.93 -8.80 1.40
CA HIS A 88 4.65 -8.69 -0.02
C HIS A 88 3.26 -8.11 -0.27
N GLY A 89 3.11 -7.23 -1.26
CA GLY A 89 1.81 -6.71 -1.62
C GLY A 89 1.85 -5.78 -2.81
N GLN A 90 0.73 -5.11 -3.07
CA GLN A 90 0.66 -4.10 -4.13
C GLN A 90 -0.20 -2.92 -3.69
N LEU A 91 0.35 -1.72 -3.83
CA LEU A 91 -0.35 -0.46 -3.56
C LEU A 91 -1.26 -0.08 -4.74
N LYS A 92 -2.57 -0.04 -4.46
CA LYS A 92 -3.59 0.47 -5.37
C LYS A 92 -4.10 1.80 -4.86
N PHE A 93 -3.73 2.88 -5.55
CA PHE A 93 -4.01 4.27 -5.17
C PHE A 93 -3.48 4.64 -3.78
N SER A 94 -4.28 4.51 -2.72
CA SER A 94 -3.93 4.84 -1.33
C SER A 94 -3.99 3.64 -0.40
N SER A 95 -4.32 2.45 -0.91
CA SER A 95 -4.49 1.25 -0.08
C SER A 95 -3.79 0.05 -0.69
N ALA A 96 -3.27 -0.81 0.17
CA ALA A 96 -2.62 -2.04 -0.22
C ALA A 96 -3.17 -3.19 0.63
N ILE A 97 -3.25 -4.36 0.03
CA ILE A 97 -3.32 -5.60 0.78
C ILE A 97 -1.90 -6.14 0.79
N ILE A 98 -1.41 -6.41 2.00
CA ILE A 98 -0.11 -7.01 2.22
C ILE A 98 -0.28 -8.38 2.84
N HIS A 99 0.65 -9.24 2.47
CA HIS A 99 0.83 -10.58 2.94
C HIS A 99 2.14 -10.56 3.71
N ILE A 100 2.10 -11.05 4.93
CA ILE A 100 3.25 -11.15 5.81
C ILE A 100 3.45 -12.63 6.08
N GLY A 101 4.70 -13.05 6.05
CA GLY A 101 5.03 -14.46 6.14
C GLY A 101 6.51 -14.67 6.35
N ARG A 102 6.86 -15.93 6.56
CA ARG A 102 8.25 -16.35 6.70
C ARG A 102 8.64 -17.22 5.52
N VAL A 103 9.88 -17.09 5.08
CA VAL A 103 10.48 -18.06 4.17
C VAL A 103 11.05 -19.19 5.00
N SER A 104 10.49 -20.39 4.84
CA SER A 104 10.94 -21.60 5.52
C SER A 104 11.05 -22.71 4.48
N HIS A 105 12.16 -23.44 4.46
CA HIS A 105 12.39 -24.52 3.49
C HIS A 105 12.14 -24.12 2.02
N GLN A 106 12.60 -22.92 1.62
CA GLN A 106 12.40 -22.34 0.28
C GLN A 106 10.93 -22.06 -0.10
N GLN A 107 10.01 -22.13 0.86
CA GLN A 107 8.60 -21.82 0.65
C GLN A 107 8.18 -20.63 1.49
N TYR A 108 7.36 -19.76 0.89
CA TYR A 108 6.73 -18.66 1.60
C TYR A 108 5.50 -19.17 2.33
N VAL A 109 5.50 -19.04 3.66
CA VAL A 109 4.36 -19.40 4.52
C VAL A 109 3.73 -18.11 5.03
N GLU A 110 2.52 -17.82 4.57
CA GLU A 110 1.74 -16.66 5.01
C GLU A 110 1.28 -16.83 6.47
N THR A 111 1.68 -15.89 7.31
CA THR A 111 1.31 -15.82 8.73
C THR A 111 0.16 -14.84 8.94
N LEU A 112 0.17 -13.72 8.22
CA LEU A 112 -0.77 -12.62 8.40
C LEU A 112 -1.12 -11.97 7.06
N LYS A 113 -2.39 -11.58 6.92
CA LYS A 113 -2.86 -10.73 5.84
C LYS A 113 -3.43 -9.44 6.41
N ALA A 114 -2.88 -8.31 5.99
CA ALA A 114 -3.28 -6.99 6.48
C ALA A 114 -3.63 -6.02 5.34
N ARG A 115 -4.46 -5.03 5.65
CA ARG A 115 -4.72 -3.87 4.81
C ARG A 115 -3.94 -2.69 5.35
N LEU A 116 -3.17 -2.08 4.47
CA LEU A 116 -2.55 -0.78 4.66
C LEU A 116 -3.39 0.28 3.96
N THR A 117 -3.66 1.42 4.60
CA THR A 117 -4.33 2.56 3.96
C THR A 117 -3.65 3.87 4.37
N LEU A 118 -3.07 4.57 3.39
CA LEU A 118 -2.50 5.90 3.57
C LEU A 118 -3.62 6.90 3.87
N LYS A 119 -3.55 7.53 5.05
CA LYS A 119 -4.45 8.60 5.50
C LYS A 119 -3.63 9.81 5.90
N GLY A 120 -3.43 10.72 4.96
CA GLY A 120 -2.60 11.91 5.18
C GLY A 120 -1.14 11.53 5.42
N LYS A 121 -0.63 11.78 6.62
CA LYS A 121 0.74 11.43 7.05
C LYS A 121 0.84 10.04 7.72
N ASN A 122 -0.31 9.44 8.02
CA ASN A 122 -0.37 8.21 8.81
C ASN A 122 -0.74 7.03 7.92
N LEU A 123 -0.42 5.83 8.38
CA LEU A 123 -0.73 4.58 7.71
C LEU A 123 -1.65 3.76 8.60
N LEU A 124 -2.90 3.62 8.18
CA LEU A 124 -3.85 2.77 8.90
C LEU A 124 -3.52 1.31 8.62
N TRP A 125 -3.26 0.56 9.69
CA TRP A 125 -3.09 -0.87 9.68
C TRP A 125 -4.39 -1.55 10.10
N LYS A 126 -4.79 -2.58 9.35
CA LYS A 126 -5.93 -3.43 9.71
C LYS A 126 -5.69 -4.87 9.27
N VAL A 127 -5.60 -5.78 10.22
CA VAL A 127 -5.57 -7.23 9.99
C VAL A 127 -6.89 -7.67 9.34
N ILE A 128 -6.75 -8.47 8.29
CA ILE A 128 -7.87 -9.10 7.56
C ILE A 128 -7.98 -10.57 7.95
N ARG A 129 -6.84 -11.27 8.02
CA ARG A 129 -6.74 -12.67 8.38
C ARG A 129 -5.46 -12.87 9.15
N ASP A 130 -5.53 -13.66 10.20
CA ASP A 130 -4.44 -13.94 11.10
C ASP A 130 -4.47 -15.40 11.50
N ASN A 131 -3.34 -16.07 11.33
CA ASN A 131 -3.18 -17.49 11.64
C ASN A 131 -2.48 -17.71 12.99
N HIS A 132 -2.00 -16.65 13.65
CA HIS A 132 -1.12 -16.72 14.83
C HIS A 132 -1.47 -15.72 15.94
N GLU A 133 -2.67 -15.15 15.93
CA GLU A 133 -3.14 -14.16 16.92
C GLU A 133 -2.19 -12.95 17.07
N MET A 134 -1.56 -12.55 15.97
CA MET A 134 -0.67 -11.41 15.90
C MET A 134 -1.41 -10.10 16.21
N LYS A 135 -0.89 -9.38 17.18
CA LYS A 135 -1.40 -8.08 17.62
C LYS A 135 -0.45 -6.96 17.18
N PRO A 136 -0.96 -5.73 17.01
CA PRO A 136 -2.35 -5.30 16.94
C PRO A 136 -3.12 -5.70 15.67
N HIS A 137 -4.42 -5.92 15.82
CA HIS A 137 -5.38 -6.13 14.73
C HIS A 137 -5.70 -4.84 13.99
N LYS A 138 -5.65 -3.70 14.67
CA LYS A 138 -5.93 -2.40 14.06
C LYS A 138 -5.20 -1.31 14.82
N THR A 139 -4.40 -0.54 14.11
CA THR A 139 -3.61 0.55 14.69
C THR A 139 -3.29 1.61 13.64
N ILE A 140 -2.79 2.74 14.09
CA ILE A 140 -2.25 3.79 13.24
C ILE A 140 -0.73 3.72 13.31
N LEU A 141 -0.09 3.54 12.16
CA LEU A 141 1.36 3.59 12.05
C LEU A 141 1.80 5.01 11.67
N PHE A 142 2.83 5.48 12.35
CA PHE A 142 3.54 6.72 12.12
C PHE A 142 4.85 6.43 11.43
N LYS A 143 5.27 7.37 10.58
CA LYS A 143 6.58 7.28 9.96
C LYS A 143 7.65 7.52 11.02
N SER A 144 8.66 6.69 11.04
CA SER A 144 9.73 6.76 12.03
C SER A 144 11.09 6.61 11.36
N ASP A 145 12.13 7.09 12.04
CA ASP A 145 13.51 7.09 11.57
C ASP A 145 14.34 6.01 12.27
N PHE A 146 13.71 4.97 12.84
CA PHE A 146 14.44 3.86 13.45
C PHE A 146 15.34 3.16 12.42
N GLU A 147 16.59 2.86 12.80
CA GLU A 147 17.57 2.12 12.00
C GLU A 147 17.35 0.60 12.06
#